data_AF-A0A5K0Z6H7-F1
#
_entry.id   AF-A0A5K0Z6H7-F1
#
_cell.length_a   1.000
_cell.length_b   1.000
_cell.length_c   1.000
_cell.angle_alpha   90.00
_cell.angle_beta   90.00
_cell.angle_gamma   90.00
#
_symmetry.space_group_name_H-M   'P 1'
#
loop_
_entity.id
_entity.type
_entity.pdbx_description
1 polymer ?
#
loop_
_entity_poly.entity_id
_entity_poly.type
_entity_poly.pdbx_seq_one_letter_code
_entity_poly.pdbx_strand_id
1 'polypeptide(L)' 'MAPSLRRCMALVVLVAVAAAATSASAQLSTTFYDTVCPTALSTIKAAVVSAVQTEARMGASLLRLHFHDCFVQ' A
#
# COMPACT_ATOMS: atom_id res chain seq x y z
N MET A 1 -40.60 16.67 -18.88
CA MET A 1 -39.65 15.95 -18.00
C MET A 1 -38.76 17.00 -17.32
N ALA A 2 -38.92 17.19 -16.00
CA ALA A 2 -38.48 18.40 -15.32
C ALA A 2 -36.96 18.63 -15.39
N PRO A 3 -36.48 19.88 -15.60
CA PRO A 3 -35.06 20.20 -15.68
C PRO A 3 -34.26 19.82 -14.43
N SER A 4 -34.95 19.73 -13.29
CA SER A 4 -34.46 19.19 -12.02
C SER A 4 -34.03 17.73 -12.10
N LEU A 5 -34.79 16.88 -12.80
CA LEU A 5 -34.48 15.45 -12.94
C LEU A 5 -33.22 15.21 -13.80
N ARG A 6 -33.03 16.02 -14.85
CA ARG A 6 -31.82 15.96 -15.71
C ARG A 6 -30.56 16.38 -14.95
N ARG A 7 -30.66 17.41 -14.11
CA ARG A 7 -29.55 17.86 -13.25
C ARG A 7 -29.17 16.80 -12.22
N CYS A 8 -30.15 16.17 -11.57
CA CYS A 8 -29.89 15.07 -10.64
C CYS A 8 -29.19 13.90 -11.32
N MET A 9 -29.66 13.49 -12.51
CA MET A 9 -29.05 12.38 -13.24
C MET A 9 -27.60 12.68 -13.65
N ALA A 10 -27.31 13.89 -14.10
CA ALA A 10 -25.95 14.33 -14.42
C ALA A 10 -25.03 14.32 -13.19
N LEU A 11 -25.54 14.77 -12.03
CA LEU A 11 -24.82 14.72 -10.75
C LEU A 11 -24.51 13.29 -10.31
N VAL A 12 -25.49 12.38 -10.41
CA VAL A 12 -25.32 10.96 -10.07
C VAL A 12 -24.25 10.31 -10.95
N VAL A 13 -24.28 10.58 -12.26
CA VAL A 13 -23.25 10.07 -13.19
C VAL A 13 -21.88 10.62 -12.85
N LEU A 14 -21.77 11.92 -12.53
CA LEU A 14 -20.49 12.56 -12.21
C LEU A 14 -19.87 12.00 -10.91
N VAL A 15 -20.70 11.75 -9.89
CA VAL A 15 -20.27 11.10 -8.64
C VAL A 15 -19.85 9.66 -8.89
N ALA A 16 -20.60 8.89 -9.69
CA ALA A 16 -20.26 7.50 -10.01
C ALA A 16 -18.92 7.39 -10.77
N VAL A 17 -18.65 8.29 -11.71
CA VAL A 17 -17.38 8.34 -12.45
C VAL A 17 -16.21 8.70 -11.53
N ALA A 18 -16.40 9.68 -10.62
CA ALA A 18 -15.39 10.05 -9.64
C ALA A 18 -15.06 8.89 -8.68
N ALA A 19 -16.07 8.13 -8.23
CA ALA A 19 -15.88 6.97 -7.36
C ALA A 19 -15.17 5.80 -8.06
N ALA A 20 -15.43 5.58 -9.35
CA ALA A 20 -14.73 4.57 -10.14
C ALA A 20 -13.24 4.91 -10.33
N ALA A 21 -12.91 6.21 -10.46
CA ALA A 21 -11.53 6.69 -10.62
C ALA A 21 -10.68 6.57 -9.35
N THR A 22 -11.28 6.39 -8.17
CA THR A 22 -10.58 6.22 -6.89
C THR A 22 -10.22 4.77 -6.56
N SER A 23 -10.39 3.84 -7.50
CA SER A 23 -9.94 2.45 -7.31
C SER A 23 -8.40 2.37 -7.38
N ALA A 24 -7.75 2.51 -6.22
CA ALA A 24 -6.31 2.34 -6.11
C ALA A 24 -5.93 0.87 -6.36
N SER A 25 -5.30 0.59 -7.50
CA SER A 25 -4.71 -0.71 -7.79
C SER A 25 -3.36 -0.80 -7.07
N ALA A 26 -3.31 -1.51 -5.93
CA ALA A 26 -2.06 -1.81 -5.24
C ALA A 26 -1.31 -2.92 -5.98
N GLN A 27 -0.71 -2.59 -7.12
CA GLN A 27 0.05 -3.54 -7.94
C GLN A 27 1.37 -3.86 -7.25
N LEU A 28 1.44 -5.04 -6.66
CA LEU A 28 2.66 -5.59 -6.08
C LEU A 28 3.38 -6.43 -7.14
N SER A 29 4.70 -6.30 -7.17
CA SER A 29 5.57 -7.18 -7.95
C SER A 29 6.73 -7.65 -7.08
N THR A 30 7.09 -8.92 -7.21
CA THR A 30 8.27 -9.49 -6.53
C THR A 30 9.59 -8.93 -7.06
N THR A 31 9.57 -8.31 -8.25
CA THR A 31 10.73 -7.75 -8.95
C THR A 31 10.74 -6.22 -8.99
N PHE A 32 9.89 -5.57 -8.18
CA PHE A 32 9.71 -4.12 -8.20
C PHE A 32 11.04 -3.34 -8.07
N TYR A 33 11.98 -3.84 -7.26
CA TYR A 33 13.25 -3.16 -7.00
C TYR A 33 14.38 -3.56 -7.96
N ASP A 34 14.19 -4.54 -8.85
CA ASP A 34 15.27 -5.11 -9.65
C ASP A 34 15.98 -4.08 -10.53
N THR A 35 15.25 -3.06 -11.01
CA THR A 35 15.79 -2.00 -11.87
C THR A 35 15.98 -0.67 -11.15
N VAL A 36 15.15 -0.37 -10.16
CA VAL A 36 15.16 0.92 -9.44
C VAL A 36 16.26 0.94 -8.37
N CYS A 37 16.40 -0.15 -7.62
CA CYS A 37 17.39 -0.29 -6.56
C CYS A 37 17.72 -1.78 -6.35
N PRO A 38 18.56 -2.38 -7.23
CA PRO A 38 18.82 -3.82 -7.23
C PRO A 38 19.43 -4.34 -5.92
N THR A 39 20.02 -3.46 -5.12
CA THR A 39 20.63 -3.78 -3.82
C THR A 39 19.69 -3.58 -2.63
N ALA A 40 18.44 -3.15 -2.85
CA ALA A 40 17.51 -2.86 -1.76
C ALA A 40 17.31 -4.07 -0.84
N LEU A 41 16.91 -5.22 -1.40
CA LEU A 41 16.62 -6.43 -0.62
C LEU A 41 17.86 -6.98 0.09
N SER A 42 19.03 -6.97 -0.56
CA SER A 42 20.27 -7.44 0.06
C SER A 42 20.72 -6.52 1.21
N THR A 43 20.59 -5.21 1.03
CA THR A 43 20.91 -4.20 2.07
C THR A 43 19.99 -4.35 3.27
N ILE A 44 18.67 -4.43 3.04
CA ILE A 44 17.67 -4.62 4.12
C ILE A 44 17.95 -5.93 4.86
N LYS A 45 18.22 -7.03 4.14
CA LYS A 45 18.54 -8.32 4.75
C LYS A 45 19.79 -8.24 5.64
N ALA A 46 20.86 -7.59 5.18
CA ALA A 46 22.09 -7.43 5.96
C ALA A 46 21.84 -6.63 7.24
N ALA A 47 21.07 -5.53 7.16
CA ALA A 47 20.72 -4.70 8.31
C ALA A 47 19.85 -5.47 9.33
N VAL A 48 18.83 -6.19 8.87
CA VAL A 48 17.96 -7.00 9.74
C VAL A 48 18.76 -8.11 10.42
N VAL A 49 19.62 -8.82 9.69
CA VAL A 49 20.48 -9.87 10.27
C VAL A 49 21.41 -9.28 11.34
N SER A 50 22.06 -8.15 11.07
CA SER A 50 22.93 -7.47 12.04
C SER A 50 22.17 -7.04 13.30
N ALA A 51 20.95 -6.50 13.14
CA ALA A 51 20.11 -6.11 14.27
C ALA A 51 19.70 -7.31 15.13
N VAL A 52 19.32 -8.43 14.51
CA VAL A 52 18.94 -9.67 15.22
C VAL A 52 20.14 -10.33 15.90
N GLN A 53 21.33 -10.27 15.29
CA GLN A 53 22.56 -10.76 15.92
C GLN A 53 22.96 -9.93 17.14
N THR A 54 22.71 -8.61 17.09
CA THR A 54 22.96 -7.70 18.22
C THR A 54 21.95 -7.94 19.34
N GLU A 55 20.67 -8.10 19.00
CA GLU A 55 19.58 -8.31 19.96
C GLU A 55 18.54 -9.26 19.36
N ALA A 56 18.48 -10.50 19.86
CA ALA A 56 17.62 -11.54 19.30
C ALA A 56 16.14 -11.15 19.28
N ARG A 57 15.68 -10.35 20.26
CA ARG A 57 14.28 -9.88 20.33
C ARG A 57 13.89 -9.01 19.13
N MET A 58 14.85 -8.40 18.41
CA MET A 58 14.56 -7.54 17.27
C MET A 58 13.76 -8.25 16.17
N GLY A 59 13.95 -9.55 15.97
CA GLY A 59 13.16 -10.32 15.00
C GLY A 59 11.66 -10.27 15.32
N ALA A 60 11.31 -10.54 16.58
CA ALA A 60 9.93 -10.49 17.05
C ALA A 60 9.36 -9.05 17.02
N SER A 61 10.17 -8.05 17.38
CA SER A 61 9.76 -6.64 17.35
C SER A 61 9.42 -6.15 15.94
N LEU A 62 10.24 -6.49 14.93
CA LEU A 62 10.00 -6.10 13.53
C LEU A 62 8.75 -6.77 12.96
N LEU A 63 8.53 -8.06 13.26
CA LEU A 63 7.30 -8.75 12.86
C LEU A 63 6.07 -8.10 13.50
N ARG A 64 6.11 -7.84 14.82
CA ARG A 64 5.02 -7.17 15.52
C ARG A 64 4.71 -5.80 14.91
N LEU A 65 5.72 -5.02 14.55
CA LEU A 65 5.53 -3.72 13.91
C LEU A 65 4.82 -3.87 12.56
N HIS A 66 5.25 -4.81 11.71
CA HIS A 66 4.59 -5.08 10.43
C HIS A 66 3.10 -5.45 10.61
N PHE A 67 2.80 -6.34 11.55
CA PHE A 67 1.41 -6.70 11.84
C PHE A 67 0.61 -5.51 12.40
N HIS A 68 1.21 -4.69 13.26
CA HIS A 68 0.56 -3.52 13.83
C HIS A 68 0.15 -2.52 12.73
N ASP A 69 1.04 -2.24 11.78
CA ASP A 69 0.79 -1.30 10.69
C ASP A 69 -0.24 -1.83 9.68
N CYS A 70 -0.27 -3.15 9.44
CA CYS A 70 -1.18 -3.73 8.44
C CYS A 70 -2.56 -4.11 8.98
N PHE A 71 -2.71 -4.38 10.27
CA PHE A 71 -3.96 -4.93 10.83
C PHE A 71 -4.66 -4.01 11.83
N VAL A 72 -4.01 -2.97 12.35
CA VAL A 72 -4.64 -1.99 13.26
C VAL A 72 -4.97 -0.72 12.47
N GLN A 73 -6.00 -0.80 11.63
CA GLN A 73 -6.58 0.33 10.89
C GLN A 73 -7.99 0.64 11.35
#